data_AF-A0A0B8QH26-F1
#
_entry.id   AF-A0A0B8QH26-F1
#
_cell.length_a   1.000
_cell.length_b   1.000
_cell.length_c   1.000
_cell.angle_alpha   90.00
_cell.angle_beta   90.00
_cell.angle_gamma   90.00
#
_symmetry.space_group_name_H-M   'P 1'
#
loop_
_entity.id
_entity.type
_entity.pdbx_description
1 polymer ?
#
loop_
_entity_poly.entity_id
_entity_poly.type
_entity_poly.pdbx_seq_one_letter_code
_entity_poly.pdbx_strand_id
1 'polypeptide(L)'
;MEKELQARKIARAVEKQKGVNLHQSISEWVHYPRHGNTWHTIIRSLLATTATGLTKKQIQARDTDWRKEKTLLDLLDSVEMERYKMLESIAIAMIEAGSDYEPLKVAIKATMTTKKVHTDQSKDF
;
A
#
# COMPACT_ATOMS: atom_id res chain seq x y z
N MET A 1 -22.58 -4.79 10.87
CA MET A 1 -21.91 -5.76 11.77
C MET A 1 -20.76 -6.51 11.07
N GLU A 2 -20.91 -6.94 9.81
CA GLU A 2 -19.82 -7.62 9.06
C GLU A 2 -18.59 -6.76 8.76
N LYS A 3 -18.79 -5.46 8.42
CA LYS A 3 -17.68 -4.52 8.17
C LYS A 3 -16.77 -4.34 9.40
N GLU A 4 -17.35 -4.37 10.60
CA GLU A 4 -16.61 -4.24 11.85
C GLU A 4 -15.82 -5.52 12.20
N LEU A 5 -16.39 -6.69 11.89
CA LEU A 5 -15.72 -7.98 12.02
C LEU A 5 -14.57 -8.13 11.02
N GLN A 6 -14.75 -7.65 9.78
CA GLN A 6 -13.68 -7.57 8.79
C GLN A 6 -12.62 -6.56 9.20
N ALA A 7 -12.99 -5.36 9.64
CA ALA A 7 -12.06 -4.36 10.14
C ALA A 7 -11.23 -4.90 11.33
N ARG A 8 -11.85 -5.65 12.25
CA ARG A 8 -11.13 -6.30 13.37
C ARG A 8 -10.23 -7.46 12.93
N LYS A 9 -10.62 -8.22 11.89
CA LYS A 9 -9.76 -9.27 11.30
C LYS A 9 -8.57 -8.67 10.55
N ILE A 10 -8.78 -7.59 9.81
CA ILE A 10 -7.73 -6.80 9.15
C ILE A 10 -6.82 -6.19 10.21
N ALA A 11 -7.38 -5.55 11.24
CA ALA A 11 -6.62 -5.00 12.35
C ALA A 11 -5.80 -6.09 13.07
N ARG A 12 -6.36 -7.27 13.34
CA ARG A 12 -5.62 -8.40 13.93
C ARG A 12 -4.56 -8.99 13.02
N ALA A 13 -4.77 -9.02 11.70
CA ALA A 13 -3.77 -9.45 10.74
C ALA A 13 -2.60 -8.44 10.64
N VAL A 14 -2.93 -7.15 10.62
CA VAL A 14 -1.98 -6.03 10.72
C VAL A 14 -1.23 -6.06 12.05
N GLU A 15 -1.91 -6.44 13.14
CA GLU A 15 -1.36 -6.55 14.49
C GLU A 15 -0.49 -7.81 14.68
N LYS A 16 -0.78 -8.90 13.97
CA LYS A 16 0.07 -10.10 13.89
C LYS A 16 1.31 -9.89 13.03
N GLN A 17 1.25 -9.00 12.04
CA GLN A 17 2.36 -8.64 11.17
C GLN A 17 3.25 -7.52 11.76
N LYS A 18 3.04 -7.14 13.04
CA LYS A 18 3.80 -6.09 13.75
C LYS A 18 5.29 -6.39 13.99
N GLY A 19 5.82 -7.53 13.53
CA GLY A 19 7.23 -7.87 13.67
C GLY A 19 8.11 -7.39 12.52
N VAL A 20 7.55 -7.23 11.31
CA VAL A 20 8.34 -6.95 10.11
C VAL A 20 7.85 -5.66 9.47
N ASN A 21 8.70 -4.63 9.52
CA ASN A 21 8.44 -3.35 8.89
C ASN A 21 8.71 -3.47 7.38
N LEU A 22 7.91 -2.82 6.53
CA LEU A 22 8.23 -2.66 5.11
C LEU A 22 9.67 -2.19 4.90
N HIS A 23 10.14 -1.30 5.76
CA HIS A 23 11.53 -0.86 5.75
C HIS A 23 12.50 -2.04 5.93
N GLN A 24 12.24 -2.92 6.90
CA GLN A 24 13.09 -4.08 7.15
C GLN A 24 13.07 -5.04 5.95
N SER A 25 11.87 -5.40 5.46
CA SER A 25 11.72 -6.31 4.32
C SER A 25 12.45 -5.79 3.09
N ILE A 26 12.34 -4.49 2.79
CA ILE A 26 13.05 -3.88 1.66
C ILE A 26 14.56 -3.90 1.88
N SER A 27 15.02 -3.62 3.10
CA SER A 27 16.45 -3.63 3.44
C SER A 27 17.09 -5.03 3.34
N GLU A 28 16.31 -6.08 3.60
CA GLU A 28 16.75 -7.48 3.51
C GLU A 28 16.52 -8.09 2.11
N TRP A 29 15.87 -7.36 1.21
CA TRP A 29 15.53 -7.84 -0.12
C TRP A 29 16.79 -8.06 -0.98
N VAL A 30 16.84 -9.16 -1.74
CA VAL A 30 17.99 -9.53 -2.59
C VAL A 30 18.35 -8.44 -3.61
N HIS A 31 17.39 -7.64 -4.06
CA HIS A 31 17.61 -6.53 -5.00
C HIS A 31 18.06 -5.22 -4.32
N TYR A 32 18.07 -5.17 -2.99
CA TYR A 32 18.44 -4.00 -2.21
C TYR A 32 19.83 -3.44 -2.56
N PRO A 33 20.91 -4.23 -2.70
CA PRO A 33 22.24 -3.69 -2.96
C PRO A 33 22.35 -2.92 -4.30
N ARG A 34 21.43 -3.16 -5.24
CA ARG A 34 21.47 -2.54 -6.58
C ARG A 34 21.04 -1.07 -6.57
N HIS A 35 20.10 -0.71 -5.70
CA HIS A 35 19.53 0.65 -5.66
C HIS A 35 19.31 1.21 -4.24
N GLY A 36 19.63 0.43 -3.19
CA GLY A 36 19.61 0.81 -1.78
C GLY A 36 18.33 1.50 -1.35
N ASN A 37 18.49 2.69 -0.73
CA ASN A 37 17.40 3.54 -0.25
C ASN A 37 16.38 3.95 -1.33
N THR A 38 16.73 3.84 -2.61
CA THR A 38 15.80 4.14 -3.72
C THR A 38 14.62 3.17 -3.73
N TRP A 39 14.81 1.91 -3.32
CA TRP A 39 13.72 0.93 -3.28
C TRP A 39 12.63 1.31 -2.29
N HIS A 40 12.99 1.91 -1.15
CA HIS A 40 12.03 2.45 -0.20
C HIS A 40 11.17 3.52 -0.84
N THR A 41 11.78 4.44 -1.58
CA THR A 41 11.05 5.51 -2.28
C THR A 41 10.17 4.97 -3.41
N ILE A 42 10.67 4.00 -4.20
CA ILE A 42 9.94 3.38 -5.29
C ILE A 42 8.71 2.65 -4.76
N ILE A 43 8.88 1.77 -3.77
CA ILE A 43 7.80 0.96 -3.22
C ILE A 43 6.78 1.85 -2.51
N ARG A 44 7.20 2.78 -1.64
CA ARG A 44 6.27 3.73 -0.99
C ARG A 44 5.48 4.57 -2.00
N SER A 45 6.13 5.05 -3.06
CA SER A 45 5.44 5.83 -4.11
C SER A 45 4.45 4.98 -4.90
N LEU A 46 4.80 3.73 -5.22
CA LEU A 46 3.92 2.77 -5.88
C LEU A 46 2.68 2.46 -5.02
N LEU A 47 2.89 2.17 -3.73
CA LEU A 47 1.81 1.91 -2.78
C LEU A 47 0.88 3.10 -2.65
N ALA A 48 1.41 4.32 -2.49
CA ALA A 48 0.61 5.53 -2.34
C ALA A 48 -0.18 5.89 -3.62
N THR A 49 0.47 5.82 -4.79
CA THR A 49 -0.23 6.09 -6.07
C THR A 49 -1.31 5.05 -6.35
N THR A 50 -1.08 3.80 -5.95
CA THR A 50 -2.08 2.73 -6.12
C THR A 50 -3.22 2.86 -5.11
N ALA A 51 -2.94 3.22 -3.85
CA ALA A 51 -3.95 3.40 -2.80
C ALA A 51 -4.89 4.58 -3.08
N THR A 52 -4.34 5.68 -3.60
CA THR A 52 -5.09 6.90 -3.96
C THR A 52 -5.74 6.81 -5.34
N GLY A 53 -5.18 5.99 -6.25
CA GLY A 53 -5.53 6.03 -7.67
C GLY A 53 -5.06 7.30 -8.38
N LEU A 54 -4.22 8.12 -7.72
CA LEU A 54 -3.69 9.38 -8.22
C LEU A 54 -2.20 9.24 -8.56
N THR A 55 -1.73 10.12 -9.44
CA THR A 55 -0.30 10.25 -9.70
C THR A 55 0.41 10.92 -8.53
N LYS A 56 1.72 10.66 -8.35
CA LYS A 56 2.53 11.30 -7.30
C LYS A 56 2.39 12.83 -7.28
N LYS A 57 2.34 13.45 -8.46
CA LYS A 57 2.17 14.91 -8.60
C LYS A 57 0.82 15.39 -8.07
N GLN A 58 -0.26 14.63 -8.30
CA GLN A 58 -1.59 14.96 -7.79
C GLN A 58 -1.68 14.80 -6.27
N ILE A 59 -1.01 13.78 -5.71
CA ILE A 59 -0.90 13.62 -4.25
C ILE A 59 -0.14 14.80 -3.65
N GLN A 60 1.01 15.15 -4.23
CA GLN A 60 1.82 16.30 -3.79
C GLN A 60 1.08 17.64 -3.96
N ALA A 61 0.21 17.76 -4.96
CA ALA A 61 -0.62 18.96 -5.13
C ALA A 61 -1.67 19.13 -4.01
N ARG A 62 -1.96 18.09 -3.22
CA ARG A 62 -2.76 18.21 -1.98
C ARG A 62 -1.96 18.86 -0.85
N ASP A 63 -0.64 18.99 -1.00
CA ASP A 63 0.17 19.71 -0.05
C ASP A 63 -0.08 21.22 -0.19
N THR A 64 -1.11 21.69 0.51
CA THR A 64 -1.49 23.10 0.55
C THR A 64 -0.65 23.88 1.57
N ASP A 65 0.24 23.23 2.31
CA ASP A 65 0.96 23.82 3.44
C ASP A 65 2.47 23.78 3.21
N TRP A 66 2.96 24.80 2.51
CA TRP A 66 4.38 24.98 2.18
C TRP A 66 5.31 25.11 3.41
N ARG A 67 4.76 25.22 4.62
CA ARG A 67 5.54 25.46 5.86
C ARG A 67 6.06 24.17 6.50
N LYS A 68 5.61 23.01 6.07
CA LYS A 68 6.10 21.71 6.55
C LYS A 68 6.37 20.81 5.36
N GLU A 69 7.56 20.22 5.29
CA GLU A 69 7.82 19.13 4.36
C GLU A 69 6.96 17.92 4.77
N LYS A 70 5.76 17.82 4.20
CA LYS A 70 4.89 16.67 4.40
C LYS A 70 5.39 15.52 3.56
N THR A 71 5.50 14.35 4.17
CA THR A 71 5.81 13.14 3.42
C THR A 71 4.62 12.76 2.56
N LEU A 72 4.84 11.94 1.53
CA LEU A 72 3.77 11.44 0.68
C LEU A 72 2.66 10.74 1.50
N LEU A 73 3.03 10.16 2.65
CA LEU A 73 2.14 9.50 3.60
C LEU A 73 1.22 10.46 4.36
N ASP A 74 1.72 11.66 4.68
CA ASP A 74 0.96 12.67 5.41
C ASP A 74 -0.14 13.33 4.55
N LEU A 75 -0.11 13.10 3.24
CA LEU A 75 -1.05 13.63 2.26
C LEU A 75 -2.17 12.64 1.88
N LEU A 76 -2.15 11.42 2.43
CA LEU A 76 -3.23 10.46 2.27
C LEU A 76 -4.32 10.70 3.32
N ASP A 77 -5.57 10.56 2.90
CA ASP A 77 -6.70 10.53 3.83
C ASP A 77 -6.76 9.20 4.62
N SER A 78 -7.66 9.12 5.60
CA SER A 78 -7.79 7.92 6.44
C SER A 78 -8.13 6.64 5.66
N VAL A 79 -8.94 6.71 4.61
CA VAL A 79 -9.36 5.58 3.79
C VAL A 79 -8.21 5.12 2.88
N GLU A 80 -7.51 6.08 2.29
CA GLU A 80 -6.32 5.86 1.49
C GLU A 80 -5.18 5.29 2.32
N MET A 81 -5.02 5.73 3.58
CA MET A 81 -4.06 5.19 4.53
C MET A 81 -4.36 3.73 4.89
N GLU A 82 -5.63 3.36 5.08
CA GLU A 82 -6.02 1.95 5.28
C GLU A 82 -5.68 1.08 4.06
N ARG A 83 -5.93 1.60 2.85
CA ARG A 83 -5.54 0.91 1.60
C ARG A 83 -4.03 0.79 1.47
N TYR A 84 -3.29 1.85 1.81
CA TYR A 84 -1.84 1.86 1.81
C TYR A 84 -1.30 0.74 2.71
N LYS A 85 -1.79 0.63 3.95
CA LYS A 85 -1.38 -0.42 4.90
C LYS A 85 -1.70 -1.83 4.39
N MET A 86 -2.84 -2.01 3.72
CA MET A 86 -3.19 -3.29 3.09
C MET A 86 -2.20 -3.65 1.97
N LEU A 87 -1.85 -2.69 1.11
CA LEU A 87 -0.88 -2.91 0.04
C LEU A 87 0.54 -3.13 0.60
N GLU A 88 0.89 -2.45 1.69
CA GLU A 88 2.15 -2.63 2.41
C GLU A 88 2.31 -4.07 2.93
N SER A 89 1.27 -4.62 3.57
CA SER A 89 1.25 -6.03 4.00
C SER A 89 1.46 -7.02 2.85
N ILE A 90 0.85 -6.76 1.68
CA ILE A 90 1.04 -7.59 0.47
C ILE A 90 2.48 -7.46 -0.04
N ALA A 91 3.01 -6.24 -0.06
CA ALA A 91 4.36 -6.00 -0.54
C ALA A 91 5.41 -6.70 0.34
N ILE A 92 5.27 -6.63 1.66
CA ILE A 92 6.09 -7.36 2.62
C ILE A 92 6.05 -8.86 2.32
N ALA A 93 4.85 -9.44 2.21
CA ALA A 93 4.70 -10.88 1.95
C ALA A 93 5.35 -11.32 0.64
N MET A 94 5.27 -10.51 -0.41
CA MET A 94 5.90 -10.81 -1.70
C MET A 94 7.42 -10.68 -1.65
N ILE A 95 7.94 -9.67 -0.97
CA ILE A 95 9.38 -9.48 -0.76
C ILE A 95 9.96 -10.64 0.05
N GLU A 96 9.28 -11.03 1.13
CA GLU A 96 9.66 -12.18 1.96
C GLU A 96 9.60 -13.51 1.18
N ALA A 97 8.64 -13.64 0.26
CA ALA A 97 8.58 -14.77 -0.68
C ALA A 97 9.67 -14.74 -1.77
N GLY A 98 10.55 -13.75 -1.77
CA GLY A 98 11.63 -13.61 -2.75
C GLY A 98 11.18 -13.12 -4.13
N SER A 99 10.01 -12.46 -4.22
CA SER A 99 9.51 -11.93 -5.50
C SER A 99 10.36 -10.76 -6.01
N ASP A 100 10.45 -10.66 -7.34
CA ASP A 100 11.04 -9.51 -8.02
C ASP A 100 10.09 -8.30 -8.03
N TYR A 101 10.63 -7.12 -8.39
CA TYR A 101 9.88 -5.88 -8.45
C TYR A 101 8.70 -5.89 -9.42
N GLU A 102 8.89 -6.46 -10.62
CA GLU A 102 7.85 -6.38 -11.65
C GLU A 102 6.60 -7.22 -11.28
N PRO A 103 6.73 -8.47 -10.79
CA PRO A 103 5.61 -9.22 -10.21
C PRO A 103 4.93 -8.49 -9.04
N LEU A 104 5.72 -7.92 -8.12
CA LEU A 104 5.23 -7.13 -6.99
C LEU A 104 4.36 -5.95 -7.46
N LYS A 105 4.84 -5.21 -8.46
CA LYS A 105 4.15 -4.06 -9.03
C LYS A 105 2.85 -4.45 -9.74
N VAL A 106 2.85 -5.55 -10.48
CA VAL A 106 1.63 -6.08 -11.12
C VAL A 106 0.61 -6.47 -10.07
N ALA A 107 1.02 -7.20 -9.03
CA ALA A 107 0.15 -7.62 -7.95
C ALA A 107 -0.48 -6.43 -7.22
N ILE A 108 0.33 -5.46 -6.77
CA ILE A 108 -0.15 -4.24 -6.09
C ILE A 108 -1.23 -3.52 -6.92
N LYS A 109 -1.00 -3.35 -8.23
CA LYS A 109 -1.97 -2.72 -9.13
C LYS A 109 -3.24 -3.55 -9.27
N ALA A 110 -3.12 -4.87 -9.45
CA ALA A 110 -4.25 -5.78 -9.59
C ALA A 110 -5.15 -5.83 -8.34
N THR A 111 -4.58 -5.68 -7.14
CA THR A 111 -5.33 -5.66 -5.87
C THR A 111 -6.34 -4.51 -5.81
N MET A 112 -6.08 -3.37 -6.47
CA MET A 112 -7.02 -2.26 -6.55
C MET A 112 -8.05 -2.43 -7.68
N THR A 113 -7.69 -3.07 -8.78
CA THR A 113 -8.62 -3.36 -9.88
C THR A 113 -9.68 -4.38 -9.48
N THR A 114 -9.33 -5.36 -8.66
CA THR A 114 -10.23 -6.41 -8.20
C THR A 114 -11.28 -5.92 -7.19
N LYS A 115 -11.00 -4.85 -6.43
CA LYS A 115 -12.03 -4.17 -5.62
C LYS A 115 -13.07 -3.39 -6.44
N LYS A 116 -12.86 -3.22 -7.75
CA LYS A 116 -13.86 -2.63 -8.65
C LYS A 116 -14.92 -3.64 -9.14
N VAL A 117 -14.83 -4.93 -8.76
CA VAL A 117 -15.70 -6.01 -9.29
C VAL A 117 -16.43 -6.79 -8.18
N HIS A 118 -16.76 -6.18 -7.04
CA HIS A 118 -17.75 -6.77 -6.12
C HIS A 118 -18.68 -5.68 -5.55
N THR A 119 -19.35 -4.97 -6.44
CA THR A 119 -20.63 -4.29 -6.13
C THR A 119 -21.56 -4.46 -7.32
N ASP A 120 -21.75 -5.70 -7.74
CA ASP A 120 -22.88 -6.08 -8.56
C ASP A 120 -23.34 -7.44 -8.04
N GLN A 121 -24.21 -7.40 -7.03
CA GLN A 121 -25.27 -8.37 -6.76
C GLN A 121 -26.18 -7.78 -5.68
N SER A 122 -27.29 -7.16 -6.09
CA SER A 122 -28.63 -7.31 -5.50
C SER A 122 -29.54 -6.13 -5.87
N LYS A 123 -30.33 -6.29 -6.92
CA LYS A 123 -31.80 -6.31 -6.84
C LYS A 123 -32.40 -6.42 -8.25
N ASP A 124 -32.57 -7.65 -8.70
CA ASP A 124 -33.83 -8.03 -9.32
C ASP A 124 -34.71 -8.54 -8.17
N PHE A 125 -35.82 -7.85 -7.91
CA PHE A 125 -37.12 -8.31 -7.39
C PHE A 125 -38.01 -7.10 -7.15
#